data_AF-A0A077ZK22-F1
#
_entry.id   AF-A0A077ZK22-F1
#
_cell.length_a   1.000
_cell.length_b   1.000
_cell.length_c   1.000
_cell.angle_alpha   90.00
_cell.angle_beta   90.00
_cell.angle_gamma   90.00
#
_symmetry.space_group_name_H-M   'P 1'
#
loop_
_entity.id
_entity.type
_entity.pdbx_description
1 polymer ?
#
loop_
_entity_poly.entity_id
_entity_poly.type
_entity_poly.pdbx_seq_one_letter_code
_entity_poly.pdbx_strand_id
1 'polypeptide(L)'
;MEPVPYDITDDAKKRAILPRFRGSSMYSLIRSRDQRPNESIADFVAALRRLSEHCNFGNAVDKALRNRLVCGIADEVLQRRLLAQQVGMFDVALKEALLTETARQQALKIRTAGGRRTCKTGQGSQQNVIAVAGHMTPKRADLLTNVAGVVNKLAI
;
A
#
# COMPACT_ATOMS: atom_id res chain seq x y z
N MET A 1 17.23 29.46 -4.92
CA MET A 1 15.96 28.83 -4.50
C MET A 1 16.35 27.51 -3.86
N GLU A 2 16.38 27.44 -2.53
CA GLU A 2 16.77 26.20 -1.84
C GLU A 2 15.74 25.10 -2.15
N PRO A 3 16.18 23.85 -2.43
CA PRO A 3 15.26 22.76 -2.69
C PRO A 3 14.37 22.53 -1.47
N VAL A 4 13.06 22.58 -1.66
CA VAL A 4 12.11 22.25 -0.59
C VAL A 4 12.34 20.80 -0.16
N PRO A 5 12.57 20.52 1.13
CA PRO A 5 12.76 19.15 1.60
C PRO A 5 11.49 18.33 1.32
N TYR A 6 11.60 17.27 0.50
CA TYR A 6 10.48 16.41 0.08
C TYR A 6 9.87 15.57 1.23
N ASP A 7 10.39 15.68 2.45
CA ASP A 7 9.94 14.92 3.62
C ASP A 7 9.29 15.85 4.67
N ILE A 8 7.99 16.11 4.50
CA ILE A 8 7.15 16.92 5.40
C ILE A 8 6.56 16.07 6.53
N THR A 9 7.38 15.24 7.17
CA THR A 9 6.95 14.43 8.34
C THR A 9 7.17 15.14 9.66
N ASP A 10 8.14 16.03 9.71
CA ASP A 10 8.52 16.74 10.93
C ASP A 10 7.47 17.84 11.20
N ASP A 11 6.82 17.78 12.35
CA ASP A 11 5.84 18.80 12.76
C ASP A 11 6.46 20.20 12.85
N ALA A 12 7.77 20.33 13.07
CA ALA A 12 8.47 21.60 12.97
C ALA A 12 8.59 22.07 11.51
N LYS A 13 8.84 21.17 10.55
CA LYS A 13 8.84 21.51 9.12
C LYS A 13 7.43 21.84 8.62
N LYS A 14 6.43 21.08 9.07
CA LYS A 14 5.01 21.42 8.87
C LYS A 14 4.72 22.81 9.44
N ARG A 15 5.02 23.08 10.71
CA ARG A 15 4.80 24.39 11.34
C ARG A 15 5.67 25.52 10.78
N ALA A 16 6.78 25.25 10.11
CA ALA A 16 7.57 26.27 9.42
C ALA A 16 6.98 26.61 8.04
N ILE A 17 6.38 25.63 7.37
CA ILE A 17 5.81 25.77 6.01
C ILE A 17 4.34 26.23 6.07
N LEU A 18 3.54 25.70 7.00
CA LEU A 18 2.09 25.86 7.07
C LEU A 18 1.57 27.27 7.44
N PRO A 19 2.26 28.11 8.25
CA PRO A 19 1.76 29.46 8.59
C PRO A 19 1.93 30.50 7.47
N ARG A 20 2.67 30.19 6.39
CA ARG A 20 2.86 31.11 5.24
C ARG A 20 2.05 30.72 4.01
N PHE A 21 1.32 29.60 4.04
CA PHE A 21 0.70 29.04 2.83
C PHE A 21 -0.79 29.36 2.69
N ARG A 22 -1.10 30.60 2.30
CA ARG A 22 -2.41 30.95 1.69
C ARG A 22 -2.53 30.47 0.23
N GLY A 23 -1.93 29.33 -0.15
CA GLY A 23 -1.89 28.94 -1.56
C GLY A 23 -1.17 27.64 -1.96
N SER A 24 -0.75 26.78 -1.02
CA SER A 24 -0.19 25.48 -1.40
C SER A 24 -1.35 24.55 -1.66
N SER A 25 -1.56 24.17 -2.92
CA SER A 25 -2.54 23.15 -3.29
C SER A 25 -2.27 21.87 -2.49
N MET A 26 -3.30 21.31 -1.85
CA MET A 26 -3.32 19.96 -1.27
C MET A 26 -2.52 18.96 -2.11
N TYR A 27 -2.66 19.05 -3.43
CA TYR A 27 -1.98 18.21 -4.39
C TYR A 27 -0.45 18.25 -4.25
N SER A 28 0.14 19.40 -3.93
CA SER A 28 1.59 19.55 -3.76
C SER A 28 2.09 18.83 -2.51
N LEU A 29 1.37 18.94 -1.39
CA LEU A 29 1.76 18.28 -0.14
C LEU A 29 1.69 16.76 -0.29
N ILE A 30 0.56 16.25 -0.80
CA ILE A 30 0.38 14.82 -1.07
C ILE A 30 1.44 14.35 -2.07
N ARG A 31 1.62 15.04 -3.21
CA ARG A 31 2.62 14.68 -4.23
C ARG A 31 4.06 14.76 -3.79
N SER A 32 4.38 15.51 -2.73
CA SER A 32 5.75 15.57 -2.21
C SER A 32 6.12 14.33 -1.38
N ARG A 33 5.13 13.60 -0.84
CA ARG A 33 5.37 12.54 0.14
C ARG A 33 5.64 11.16 -0.46
N ASP A 34 6.89 10.69 -0.48
CA ASP A 34 7.26 9.32 -0.90
C ASP A 34 7.33 8.36 0.30
N GLN A 35 7.15 7.06 0.04
CA GLN A 35 7.37 6.01 1.03
C GLN A 35 8.86 5.94 1.37
N ARG A 36 9.20 6.01 2.65
CA ARG A 36 10.59 5.86 3.11
C ARG A 36 11.04 4.39 2.97
N PRO A 37 12.35 4.11 2.81
CA PRO A 37 12.87 2.76 2.55
C PRO A 37 12.56 1.70 3.63
N ASN A 38 12.14 2.11 4.83
CA ASN A 38 11.76 1.23 5.94
C ASN A 38 10.36 1.51 6.50
N GLU A 39 9.54 2.29 5.78
CA GLU A 39 8.17 2.62 6.19
C GLU A 39 7.21 1.58 5.63
N SER A 40 6.27 1.10 6.44
CA SER A 40 5.22 0.19 5.96
C SER A 40 4.26 0.93 5.03
N ILE A 41 3.57 0.20 4.15
CA ILE A 41 2.53 0.78 3.30
C ILE A 41 1.42 1.42 4.16
N ALA A 42 1.10 0.82 5.30
CA ALA A 42 0.12 1.34 6.24
C ALA A 42 0.54 2.70 6.83
N ASP A 43 1.79 2.83 7.27
CA ASP A 43 2.32 4.08 7.84
C ASP A 43 2.39 5.19 6.78
N PHE A 44 2.82 4.84 5.57
CA PHE A 44 2.85 5.74 4.44
C PHE A 44 1.46 6.29 4.13
N VAL A 45 0.44 5.42 4.07
CA VAL A 45 -0.95 5.79 3.83
C VAL A 45 -1.51 6.64 4.98
N ALA A 46 -1.21 6.31 6.23
CA ALA A 46 -1.59 7.13 7.37
C ALA A 46 -0.99 8.54 7.29
N ALA A 47 0.27 8.66 6.87
CA ALA A 47 0.90 9.96 6.65
C ALA A 47 0.23 10.76 5.52
N LEU A 48 -0.13 10.10 4.40
CA LEU A 48 -0.87 10.74 3.31
C LEU A 48 -2.26 11.23 3.79
N ARG A 49 -2.99 10.42 4.57
CA ARG A 49 -4.29 10.80 5.15
C ARG A 49 -4.17 12.02 6.06
N ARG A 50 -3.15 12.08 6.92
CA ARG A 50 -2.86 13.25 7.79
C ARG A 50 -2.56 14.52 6.98
N LEU A 51 -1.87 14.41 5.85
CA LEU A 51 -1.66 15.54 4.95
C LEU A 51 -2.97 16.01 4.29
N SER A 52 -3.90 15.09 4.06
CA SER A 52 -5.22 15.40 3.48
C SER A 52 -6.29 15.80 4.50
N GLU A 53 -6.07 15.62 5.81
CA GLU A 53 -7.06 15.83 6.87
C GLU A 53 -7.70 17.23 6.84
N HIS A 54 -6.91 18.23 6.48
CA HIS A 54 -7.34 19.63 6.42
C HIS A 54 -7.84 20.06 5.02
N CYS A 55 -8.04 19.09 4.12
CA CYS A 55 -8.38 19.36 2.73
C CYS A 55 -9.88 19.18 2.47
N ASN A 56 -10.58 20.30 2.26
CA ASN A 56 -12.03 20.34 2.02
C ASN A 56 -12.48 19.95 0.60
N PHE A 57 -11.84 18.97 -0.04
CA PHE A 57 -12.11 18.65 -1.45
C PHE A 57 -12.46 17.18 -1.69
N GLY A 58 -13.59 16.73 -1.13
CA GLY A 58 -14.27 15.43 -1.38
C GLY A 58 -13.50 14.40 -2.24
N ASN A 59 -14.02 14.11 -3.44
CA ASN A 59 -13.45 13.07 -4.33
C ASN A 59 -12.06 13.42 -4.91
N ALA A 60 -11.63 14.68 -4.83
CA ALA A 60 -10.34 15.13 -5.34
C ALA A 60 -9.18 14.62 -4.48
N VAL A 61 -9.43 14.48 -3.17
CA VAL A 61 -8.51 13.89 -2.19
C VAL A 61 -8.21 12.44 -2.55
N ASP A 62 -9.22 11.61 -2.80
CA ASP A 62 -9.03 10.19 -3.11
C ASP A 62 -8.21 9.98 -4.38
N LYS A 63 -8.45 10.80 -5.42
CA LYS A 63 -7.65 10.78 -6.64
C LYS A 63 -6.18 11.17 -6.37
N ALA A 64 -5.95 12.17 -5.52
CA ALA A 64 -4.61 12.60 -5.13
C ALA A 64 -3.87 11.52 -4.33
N LEU A 65 -4.54 10.96 -3.32
CA LEU A 65 -4.04 9.89 -2.47
C LEU A 65 -3.70 8.64 -3.30
N ARG A 66 -4.58 8.25 -4.22
CA ARG A 66 -4.37 7.11 -5.12
C ARG A 66 -3.18 7.32 -6.03
N ASN A 67 -3.11 8.47 -6.70
CA ASN A 67 -1.99 8.77 -7.59
C ASN A 67 -0.67 8.77 -6.80
N ARG A 68 -0.68 9.29 -5.57
CA ARG A 68 0.52 9.27 -4.74
C ARG A 68 0.87 7.90 -4.20
N LEU A 69 -0.12 7.10 -3.82
CA LEU A 69 0.09 5.72 -3.40
C LEU A 69 0.79 4.94 -4.51
N VAL A 70 0.29 5.01 -5.74
CA VAL A 70 0.88 4.27 -6.86
C VAL A 70 2.28 4.80 -7.22
N CYS A 71 2.45 6.11 -7.35
CA CYS A 71 3.74 6.69 -7.78
C CYS A 71 4.80 6.77 -6.66
N GLY A 72 4.38 6.78 -5.39
CA GLY A 72 5.26 6.99 -4.22
C GLY A 72 5.56 5.74 -3.41
N ILE A 73 5.01 4.56 -3.79
CA ILE A 73 5.41 3.27 -3.20
C ILE A 73 6.86 2.95 -3.58
N ALA A 74 7.62 2.44 -2.61
CA ALA A 74 9.03 2.07 -2.79
C ALA A 74 9.22 0.73 -3.53
N ASP A 75 8.23 -0.16 -3.53
CA ASP A 75 8.26 -1.45 -4.22
C ASP A 75 7.90 -1.29 -5.71
N GLU A 76 8.91 -1.32 -6.58
CA GLU A 76 8.75 -1.19 -8.03
C GLU A 76 7.92 -2.31 -8.67
N VAL A 77 7.90 -3.52 -8.09
CA VAL A 77 7.09 -4.63 -8.61
C VAL A 77 5.62 -4.37 -8.33
N LEU A 78 5.30 -3.94 -7.11
CA LEU A 78 3.96 -3.54 -6.73
C LEU A 78 3.49 -2.31 -7.52
N GLN A 79 4.36 -1.30 -7.69
CA GLN A 79 4.05 -0.12 -8.49
C GLN A 79 3.67 -0.50 -9.94
N ARG A 80 4.48 -1.33 -10.61
CA ARG A 80 4.19 -1.79 -11.98
C ARG A 80 2.86 -2.53 -12.07
N ARG A 81 2.56 -3.38 -11.09
CA ARG A 81 1.31 -4.13 -11.02
C ARG A 81 0.10 -3.21 -10.85
N LEU A 82 0.15 -2.26 -9.93
CA LEU A 82 -0.91 -1.27 -9.71
C LEU A 82 -1.14 -0.38 -10.94
N LEU A 83 -0.07 0.01 -11.64
CA LEU A 83 -0.16 0.76 -12.90
C LEU A 83 -0.81 -0.06 -14.01
N ALA A 84 -0.46 -1.36 -14.13
CA ALA A 84 -1.02 -2.25 -15.13
C ALA A 84 -2.53 -2.52 -14.91
N GLN A 85 -2.97 -2.60 -13.66
CA GLN A 85 -4.39 -2.83 -13.32
C GLN A 85 -5.28 -1.59 -13.47
N GLN A 86 -4.71 -0.41 -13.76
CA GLN A 86 -5.44 0.86 -13.88
C GLN A 86 -6.40 1.09 -12.71
N VAL A 87 -5.92 0.85 -11.48
CA VAL A 87 -6.80 0.84 -10.30
C VAL A 87 -7.46 2.20 -10.13
N GLY A 88 -8.79 2.23 -10.27
CA GLY A 88 -9.58 3.46 -10.29
C GLY A 88 -9.86 4.08 -8.91
N MET A 89 -9.83 3.29 -7.83
CA MET A 89 -10.21 3.75 -6.49
C MET A 89 -9.04 3.60 -5.50
N PHE A 90 -8.90 4.57 -4.59
CA PHE A 90 -7.87 4.54 -3.55
C PHE A 90 -7.93 3.25 -2.71
N ASP A 91 -9.13 2.85 -2.28
CA ASP A 91 -9.32 1.67 -1.44
C ASP A 91 -8.89 0.37 -2.11
N VAL A 92 -9.11 0.24 -3.42
CA VAL A 92 -8.71 -0.95 -4.18
C VAL A 92 -7.18 -1.02 -4.26
N ALA A 93 -6.53 0.12 -4.54
CA ALA A 93 -5.07 0.19 -4.60
C ALA A 93 -4.44 -0.09 -3.22
N LEU A 94 -5.05 0.45 -2.15
CA LEU A 94 -4.62 0.21 -0.77
C LEU A 94 -4.73 -1.28 -0.38
N LYS A 95 -5.88 -1.90 -0.65
CA LYS A 95 -6.09 -3.33 -0.37
C LYS A 95 -5.06 -4.19 -1.09
N GLU A 96 -4.82 -3.94 -2.37
CA GLU A 96 -3.84 -4.70 -3.15
C GLU A 96 -2.40 -4.49 -2.66
N ALA A 97 -2.05 -3.26 -2.32
CA ALA A 97 -0.74 -2.93 -1.77
C ALA A 97 -0.48 -3.66 -0.44
N LEU A 98 -1.46 -3.63 0.49
CA LEU A 98 -1.38 -4.33 1.77
C LEU A 98 -1.36 -5.86 1.61
N LEU A 99 -2.13 -6.40 0.66
CA LEU A 99 -2.09 -7.83 0.32
C LEU A 99 -0.72 -8.24 -0.19
N THR A 100 -0.11 -7.42 -1.03
CA THR A 100 1.21 -7.70 -1.58
C THR A 100 2.29 -7.61 -0.52
N GLU A 101 2.27 -6.58 0.34
CA GLU A 101 3.20 -6.45 1.47
C GLU A 101 3.09 -7.64 2.42
N THR A 102 1.87 -7.99 2.81
CA THR A 102 1.64 -9.09 3.76
C THR A 102 2.01 -10.45 3.13
N ALA A 103 1.71 -10.66 1.84
CA ALA A 103 2.14 -11.86 1.11
C ALA A 103 3.68 -11.95 1.02
N ARG A 104 4.35 -10.82 0.80
CA ARG A 104 5.82 -10.73 0.78
C ARG A 104 6.41 -11.09 2.15
N GLN A 105 5.86 -10.54 3.23
CA GLN A 105 6.28 -10.87 4.60
C GLN A 105 6.07 -12.35 4.92
N GLN A 106 4.92 -12.92 4.54
CA GLN A 106 4.65 -14.35 4.72
C GLN A 106 5.63 -15.21 3.91
N ALA A 107 5.91 -14.86 2.65
CA ALA A 107 6.89 -15.57 1.83
C ALA A 107 8.29 -15.53 2.43
N LEU A 108 8.70 -14.38 2.99
CA LEU A 108 9.97 -14.25 3.71
C LEU A 108 10.02 -15.14 4.95
N LYS A 109 8.98 -15.12 5.80
CA LYS A 109 8.88 -15.99 6.98
C LYS A 109 8.97 -17.47 6.61
N ILE A 110 8.36 -17.89 5.50
CA ILE A 110 8.45 -19.28 5.03
C ILE A 110 9.88 -19.63 4.59
N ARG A 111 10.62 -18.69 4.00
CA ARG A 111 12.02 -18.90 3.59
C ARG A 111 12.97 -18.96 4.78
N THR A 112 12.71 -18.20 5.84
CA THR A 112 13.56 -18.14 7.04
C THR A 112 13.25 -19.22 8.07
N ALA A 113 11.98 -19.66 8.19
CA ALA A 113 11.55 -20.61 9.22
C ALA A 113 11.67 -22.09 8.80
N GLY A 114 11.95 -22.41 7.55
CA GLY A 114 11.94 -23.81 7.08
C GLY A 114 12.82 -24.03 5.88
N GLY A 115 13.99 -24.62 6.14
CA GLY A 115 14.94 -25.06 5.11
C GLY A 115 14.27 -25.91 4.02
N ARG A 116 14.66 -25.63 2.78
CA ARG A 116 14.57 -26.53 1.62
C ARG A 116 13.20 -27.19 1.39
N ARG A 117 12.18 -26.41 1.00
CA ARG A 117 11.04 -26.99 0.27
C ARG A 117 11.43 -27.21 -1.19
N THR A 118 11.90 -28.41 -1.51
CA THR A 118 11.92 -28.90 -2.90
C THR A 118 10.48 -28.97 -3.39
N CYS A 119 10.13 -28.28 -4.48
CA CYS A 119 8.93 -28.60 -5.23
C CYS A 119 9.09 -30.03 -5.75
N LYS A 120 8.50 -31.02 -5.08
CA LYS A 120 8.29 -32.32 -5.70
C LYS A 120 7.18 -32.12 -6.72
N THR A 121 7.57 -31.90 -7.97
CA THR A 121 6.73 -32.13 -9.15
C THR A 121 6.42 -33.62 -9.17
N GLY A 122 5.40 -34.02 -8.42
CA GLY A 122 4.86 -35.39 -8.45
C GLY A 122 3.88 -35.49 -9.61
N GLN A 123 4.31 -36.15 -10.68
CA GLN A 123 3.43 -36.74 -11.69
C GLN A 123 2.47 -37.71 -10.98
N GLY A 124 1.15 -37.60 -11.19
CA GLY A 124 0.21 -38.49 -10.52
C GLY A 124 -1.26 -38.27 -10.89
N SER A 125 -1.68 -39.00 -11.93
CA SER A 125 -3.05 -39.40 -12.32
C SER A 125 -4.12 -38.34 -12.59
N GLN A 126 -4.54 -38.32 -13.86
CA GLN A 126 -5.85 -37.89 -14.30
C GLN A 126 -6.93 -38.73 -13.58
N GLN A 127 -7.84 -38.10 -12.84
CA GLN A 127 -9.25 -38.51 -12.72
C GLN A 127 -10.02 -37.47 -11.90
N ASN A 128 -11.20 -37.11 -12.43
CA ASN A 128 -12.25 -36.23 -11.89
C ASN A 128 -12.09 -34.71 -12.00
N VAL A 129 -12.58 -34.22 -13.14
CA VAL A 129 -12.99 -32.84 -13.42
C VAL A 129 -14.37 -32.53 -12.83
N ILE A 130 -14.55 -32.51 -11.52
CA ILE A 130 -15.78 -31.94 -10.92
C ILE A 130 -15.54 -31.51 -9.47
N ALA A 131 -15.37 -30.19 -9.27
CA ALA A 131 -15.59 -29.39 -8.06
C ALA A 131 -14.58 -28.22 -8.00
N VAL A 132 -14.91 -27.09 -8.63
CA VAL A 132 -14.26 -25.81 -8.31
C VAL A 132 -14.97 -25.20 -7.10
N ALA A 133 -14.95 -25.93 -5.97
CA ALA A 133 -15.48 -25.45 -4.71
C ALA A 133 -14.32 -24.87 -3.88
N GLY A 134 -14.17 -23.55 -3.94
CA GLY A 134 -13.82 -22.71 -2.79
C GLY A 134 -12.63 -23.05 -1.89
N HIS A 135 -11.66 -23.88 -2.28
CA HIS A 135 -10.48 -24.16 -1.45
C HIS A 135 -9.51 -22.97 -1.43
N MET A 136 -9.91 -21.94 -0.69
CA MET A 136 -9.01 -20.93 -0.19
C MET A 136 -8.04 -21.61 0.77
N THR A 137 -6.76 -21.73 0.38
CA THR A 137 -5.73 -22.26 1.28
C THR A 137 -5.75 -21.48 2.60
N PRO A 138 -5.56 -22.11 3.78
CA PRO A 138 -5.68 -21.43 5.07
C PRO A 138 -4.81 -20.17 5.15
N LYS A 139 -3.61 -20.21 4.56
CA LYS A 139 -2.70 -19.05 4.48
C LYS A 139 -3.28 -17.84 3.75
N ARG A 140 -4.09 -18.06 2.72
CA ARG A 140 -4.74 -16.98 1.95
C ARG A 140 -5.90 -16.37 2.74
N ALA A 141 -6.61 -17.17 3.55
CA ALA A 141 -7.62 -16.64 4.47
C ALA A 141 -6.97 -15.78 5.57
N ASP A 142 -5.88 -16.25 6.19
CA ASP A 142 -5.13 -15.48 7.20
C ASP A 142 -4.60 -14.15 6.63
N LEU A 143 -4.12 -14.19 5.38
CA LEU A 143 -3.66 -13.01 4.66
C LEU A 143 -4.78 -11.98 4.50
N LEU A 144 -5.98 -12.41 4.11
CA LEU A 144 -7.12 -11.51 3.98
C LEU A 144 -7.56 -10.92 5.32
N THR A 145 -7.60 -11.72 6.39
CA THR A 145 -8.00 -11.24 7.73
C THR A 145 -7.03 -10.20 8.26
N ASN A 146 -5.72 -10.42 8.09
CA ASN A 146 -4.69 -9.45 8.49
C ASN A 146 -4.84 -8.13 7.73
N VAL A 147 -5.03 -8.20 6.41
CA VAL A 147 -5.21 -7.00 5.59
C VAL A 147 -6.50 -6.28 5.95
N ALA A 148 -7.62 -6.99 6.15
CA ALA A 148 -8.87 -6.39 6.60
C ALA A 148 -8.69 -5.64 7.93
N GLY A 149 -7.94 -6.22 8.88
CA GLY A 149 -7.60 -5.57 10.14
C GLY A 149 -6.77 -4.29 9.96
N VAL A 150 -5.79 -4.28 9.05
CA VAL A 150 -4.98 -3.08 8.75
C VAL A 150 -5.82 -2.01 8.06
N VAL A 151 -6.63 -2.37 7.07
CA VAL A 151 -7.52 -1.42 6.37
C VAL A 151 -8.50 -0.78 7.35
N ASN A 152 -9.08 -1.57 8.27
CA ASN A 152 -9.99 -1.03 9.29
C ASN A 152 -9.29 -0.05 10.23
N LYS A 153 -8.03 -0.31 10.62
CA LYS A 153 -7.22 0.63 11.40
C LYS A 153 -6.88 1.92 10.66
N LEU A 154 -6.80 1.87 9.33
CA LEU A 154 -6.53 3.04 8.46
C LEU A 154 -7.80 3.79 8.05
N ALA A 155 -8.98 3.28 8.40
CA ALA A 155 -10.29 3.88 8.10
C ALA A 155 -10.88 4.67 9.29
N ILE A 156 -10.19 4.68 10.43
CA ILE A 156 -10.47 5.49 11.63
C ILE A 156 -9.58 6.73 11.57
#